data_AF-A0A951NZ95-F1
#
_entry.id   AF-A0A951NZ95-F1
#
_cell.length_a   1.000
_cell.length_b   1.000
_cell.length_c   1.000
_cell.angle_alpha   90.00
_cell.angle_beta   90.00
_cell.angle_gamma   90.00
#
_symmetry.space_group_name_H-M   'P 1'
#
loop_
_entity.id
_entity.type
_entity.pdbx_description
1 polymer ?
#
loop_
_entity_poly.entity_id
_entity_poly.type
_entity_poly.pdbx_seq_one_letter_code
_entity_poly.pdbx_strand_id
1 'polypeptide(L)'
;MAKRATTHSESTEIAKSIQVPELTYQWEWQLGRIPIDKKELQAASVPYTQAVATLQSLRQDLIAIDQEVQFSFREQVEPVYRELVNLLLQGNVSQNNLKQARQTISVTPKSSTFITQTAKI
;
A
#
# COMPACT_ATOMS: atom_id res chain seq x y z
N MET A 1 16.72 37.29 23.04
CA MET A 1 16.18 37.04 21.69
C MET A 1 16.34 35.56 21.29
N ALA A 2 15.66 34.61 21.93
CA ALA A 2 15.85 33.17 21.60
C ALA A 2 14.60 32.28 21.80
N LYS A 3 13.38 32.82 21.58
CA LYS A 3 12.12 32.06 21.76
C LYS A 3 11.26 31.95 20.49
N ARG A 4 11.77 32.43 19.34
CA ARG A 4 11.06 32.40 18.03
C ARG A 4 11.60 31.34 17.07
N ALA A 5 12.82 30.85 17.27
CA ALA A 5 13.44 29.86 16.40
C ALA A 5 13.02 28.42 16.75
N THR A 6 12.72 28.14 18.02
CA THR A 6 12.33 26.81 18.51
C THR A 6 10.91 26.40 18.10
N THR A 7 9.96 27.34 18.04
CA THR A 7 8.59 27.01 17.63
C THR A 7 8.49 26.61 16.16
N HIS A 8 9.36 27.13 15.29
CA HIS A 8 9.33 26.77 13.87
C HIS A 8 9.93 25.38 13.62
N SER A 9 11.05 25.04 14.28
CA SER A 9 11.67 23.70 14.21
C SER A 9 10.79 22.62 14.83
N GLU A 10 10.17 22.90 15.98
CA GLU A 10 9.20 22.00 16.61
C GLU A 10 7.97 21.81 15.71
N SER A 11 7.44 22.89 15.11
CA SER A 11 6.30 22.77 14.19
C SER A 11 6.63 22.00 12.89
N THR A 12 7.87 22.05 12.42
CA THR A 12 8.30 21.29 11.22
C THR A 12 8.59 19.83 11.56
N GLU A 13 9.11 19.50 12.74
CA GLU A 13 9.19 18.11 13.22
C GLU A 13 7.81 17.53 13.52
N ILE A 14 6.91 18.31 14.13
CA ILE A 14 5.52 17.89 14.38
C ILE A 14 4.79 17.71 13.04
N ALA A 15 4.93 18.61 12.07
CA ALA A 15 4.36 18.45 10.74
C ALA A 15 4.94 17.25 9.97
N LYS A 16 6.24 16.94 10.13
CA LYS A 16 6.83 15.70 9.63
C LYS A 16 6.28 14.46 10.35
N SER A 17 5.86 14.59 11.61
CA SER A 17 5.27 13.52 12.42
C SER A 17 3.76 13.34 12.25
N ILE A 18 3.06 14.27 11.58
CA ILE A 18 1.69 14.03 11.11
C ILE A 18 1.79 13.14 9.87
N GLN A 19 2.03 11.86 10.12
CA GLN A 19 1.85 10.83 9.12
C GLN A 19 0.36 10.78 8.82
N VAL A 20 -0.09 11.43 7.75
CA VAL A 20 -1.45 11.21 7.20
C VAL A 20 -1.35 9.95 6.36
N PRO A 21 -1.80 8.78 6.85
CA PRO A 21 -1.51 7.53 6.15
C PRO A 21 -2.22 7.50 4.78
N GLU A 22 -3.36 8.19 4.64
CA GLU A 22 -4.10 8.37 3.38
C GLU A 22 -3.28 9.07 2.29
N LEU A 23 -2.42 10.01 2.67
CA LEU A 23 -1.49 10.64 1.74
C LEU A 23 -0.25 9.77 1.59
N THR A 24 0.29 9.26 2.70
CA THR A 24 1.55 8.49 2.72
C THR A 24 1.55 7.38 1.67
N TYR A 25 0.50 6.53 1.63
CA TYR A 25 0.47 5.43 0.66
C TYR A 25 0.42 5.92 -0.79
N GLN A 26 -0.24 7.07 -1.05
CA GLN A 26 -0.33 7.63 -2.40
C GLN A 26 1.04 8.12 -2.87
N TRP A 27 1.78 8.77 -1.98
CA TRP A 27 3.14 9.23 -2.26
C TRP A 27 4.09 8.05 -2.47
N GLU A 28 4.03 7.03 -1.62
CA GLU A 28 4.79 5.78 -1.78
C GLU A 28 4.44 5.09 -3.11
N TRP A 29 3.16 5.07 -3.48
CA TRP A 29 2.72 4.52 -4.76
C TRP A 29 3.28 5.29 -5.96
N GLN A 30 3.26 6.63 -5.93
CA GLN A 30 3.88 7.44 -6.99
C GLN A 30 5.40 7.25 -7.04
N LEU A 31 6.06 7.18 -5.89
CA LEU A 31 7.50 6.94 -5.81
C LEU A 31 7.88 5.61 -6.48
N GLY A 32 7.05 4.58 -6.35
CA GLY A 32 7.25 3.30 -7.01
C GLY A 32 7.08 3.30 -8.53
N ARG A 33 6.36 4.28 -9.09
CA ARG A 33 6.20 4.41 -10.55
C ARG A 33 7.44 4.98 -11.23
N ILE A 34 8.22 5.81 -10.54
CA ILE A 34 9.47 6.39 -11.07
C ILE A 34 10.44 5.31 -11.58
N PRO A 35 10.79 4.26 -10.79
CA PRO A 35 11.65 3.18 -11.29
C PRO A 35 10.99 2.30 -12.34
N ILE A 36 9.64 2.19 -12.39
CA ILE A 36 8.95 1.48 -13.48
C ILE A 36 9.22 2.18 -14.81
N ASP A 37 9.11 3.51 -14.85
CA ASP A 37 9.39 4.30 -16.06
C ASP A 37 10.85 4.19 -16.50
N LYS A 38 11.76 3.96 -15.55
CA LYS A 38 13.19 3.69 -15.79
C LYS A 38 13.53 2.23 -16.08
N LYS A 39 12.53 1.33 -16.09
CA LYS A 39 12.69 -0.14 -16.24
C LYS A 39 13.51 -0.80 -15.12
N GLU A 40 13.61 -0.15 -13.97
CA GLU A 40 14.29 -0.62 -12.76
C GLU A 40 13.30 -1.35 -11.84
N LEU A 41 12.66 -2.41 -12.36
CA LEU A 41 11.52 -3.06 -11.69
C LEU A 41 11.81 -3.59 -10.28
N GLN A 42 13.05 -4.01 -10.03
CA GLN A 42 13.47 -4.47 -8.70
C GLN A 42 13.42 -3.33 -7.68
N ALA A 43 13.83 -2.12 -8.08
CA ALA A 43 13.77 -0.94 -7.22
C ALA A 43 12.34 -0.46 -6.97
N ALA A 44 11.41 -0.72 -7.90
CA ALA A 44 10.00 -0.38 -7.74
C ALA A 44 9.31 -1.16 -6.61
N SER A 45 9.74 -2.39 -6.32
CA SER A 45 9.09 -3.24 -5.32
C SER A 45 9.11 -2.65 -3.89
N VAL A 46 10.15 -1.87 -3.55
CA VAL A 46 10.35 -1.29 -2.21
C VAL A 46 9.26 -0.26 -1.86
N PRO A 47 9.08 0.84 -2.63
CA PRO A 47 8.03 1.82 -2.35
C PRO A 47 6.61 1.25 -2.46
N TYR A 48 6.35 0.28 -3.36
CA TYR A 48 5.06 -0.41 -3.38
C TYR A 48 4.81 -1.26 -2.12
N THR A 49 5.85 -1.90 -1.58
CA THR A 49 5.74 -2.66 -0.32
C THR A 49 5.42 -1.72 0.84
N GLN A 50 6.01 -0.52 0.86
CA GLN A 50 5.70 0.52 1.85
C GLN A 50 4.25 1.00 1.73
N ALA A 51 3.79 1.32 0.51
CA ALA A 51 2.39 1.70 0.24
C ALA A 51 1.41 0.64 0.76
N VAL A 52 1.69 -0.64 0.50
CA VAL A 52 0.85 -1.75 0.98
C VAL A 52 0.84 -1.86 2.51
N ALA A 53 1.97 -1.63 3.18
CA ALA A 53 2.04 -1.62 4.65
C ALA A 53 1.21 -0.47 5.24
N THR A 54 1.31 0.73 4.67
CA THR A 54 0.51 1.90 5.06
C THR A 54 -0.99 1.62 4.88
N LEU A 55 -1.39 1.04 3.75
CA LEU A 55 -2.78 0.65 3.47
C LEU A 55 -3.32 -0.44 4.41
N GLN A 56 -2.46 -1.35 4.87
CA GLN A 56 -2.82 -2.35 5.87
C GLN A 56 -3.11 -1.72 7.23
N SER A 57 -2.32 -0.71 7.63
CA SER A 57 -2.58 0.08 8.84
C SER A 57 -3.92 0.79 8.75
N LEU A 58 -4.17 1.53 7.66
CA LEU A 58 -5.44 2.22 7.41
C LEU A 58 -6.65 1.28 7.49
N ARG A 59 -6.53 0.08 6.93
CA ARG A 59 -7.60 -0.91 6.99
C ARG A 59 -7.98 -1.27 8.42
N GLN A 60 -7.00 -1.38 9.33
CA GLN A 60 -7.27 -1.74 10.74
C GLN A 60 -8.11 -0.66 11.42
N ASP A 61 -7.82 0.62 11.14
CA ASP A 61 -8.57 1.74 11.71
C ASP A 61 -10.02 1.81 11.15
N LEU A 62 -10.21 1.45 9.88
CA LEU A 62 -11.53 1.45 9.22
C LEU A 62 -12.43 0.27 9.62
N ILE A 63 -11.87 -0.84 10.14
CA ILE A 63 -12.66 -2.00 10.59
C ILE A 63 -13.64 -1.61 11.70
N ALA A 64 -13.31 -0.59 12.49
CA ALA A 64 -14.10 -0.12 13.63
C ALA A 64 -15.32 0.77 13.25
N ILE A 65 -15.47 1.14 11.97
CA ILE A 65 -16.41 2.21 11.55
C ILE A 65 -17.66 1.65 10.86
N ASP A 66 -17.54 1.13 9.63
CA ASP A 66 -18.68 0.73 8.80
C ASP A 66 -18.28 -0.20 7.63
N GLN A 67 -19.18 -1.10 7.21
CA GLN A 67 -18.92 -2.10 6.17
C GLN A 67 -18.88 -1.52 4.73
N GLU A 68 -19.67 -0.49 4.44
CA GLU A 68 -19.68 0.21 3.15
C GLU A 68 -18.39 1.00 2.94
N VAL A 69 -17.89 1.64 4.00
CA VAL A 69 -16.59 2.33 4.00
C VAL A 69 -15.45 1.35 3.75
N GLN A 70 -15.46 0.19 4.41
CA GLN A 70 -14.47 -0.86 4.15
C GLN A 70 -14.51 -1.40 2.72
N PHE A 71 -15.70 -1.51 2.13
CA PHE A 71 -15.86 -1.94 0.75
C PHE A 71 -15.28 -0.92 -0.23
N SER A 72 -15.69 0.35 -0.09
CA SER A 72 -15.22 1.44 -0.95
C SER A 72 -13.71 1.62 -0.87
N PHE A 73 -13.14 1.57 0.35
CA PHE A 73 -11.69 1.59 0.54
C PHE A 73 -11.00 0.44 -0.20
N ARG A 74 -11.53 -0.80 -0.10
CA ARG A 74 -10.96 -1.96 -0.80
C ARG A 74 -10.93 -1.78 -2.31
N GLU A 75 -12.00 -1.26 -2.92
CA GLU A 75 -12.04 -1.03 -4.36
C GLU A 75 -11.03 0.04 -4.79
N GLN A 76 -10.94 1.13 -4.03
CA GLN A 76 -10.02 2.23 -4.32
C GLN A 76 -8.55 1.79 -4.31
N VAL A 77 -8.17 0.91 -3.39
CA VAL A 77 -6.76 0.57 -3.14
C VAL A 77 -6.30 -0.70 -3.86
N GLU A 78 -7.23 -1.50 -4.42
CA GLU A 78 -6.94 -2.72 -5.17
C GLU A 78 -5.82 -2.56 -6.23
N PRO A 79 -5.79 -1.47 -7.03
CA PRO A 79 -4.73 -1.27 -8.03
C PRO A 79 -3.32 -1.30 -7.44
N VAL A 80 -3.12 -0.74 -6.26
CA VAL A 80 -1.80 -0.67 -5.59
C VAL A 80 -1.28 -2.07 -5.27
N TYR A 81 -2.14 -2.91 -4.68
CA TYR A 81 -1.79 -4.30 -4.37
C TYR A 81 -1.51 -5.12 -5.63
N ARG A 82 -2.34 -4.96 -6.67
CA ARG A 82 -2.16 -5.67 -7.95
C ARG A 82 -0.86 -5.30 -8.65
N GLU A 83 -0.54 -4.02 -8.67
CA GLU A 83 0.71 -3.54 -9.26
C GLU A 83 1.93 -4.10 -8.49
N LEU A 84 1.91 -4.15 -7.16
CA LEU A 84 2.97 -4.80 -6.39
C LEU A 84 3.12 -6.29 -6.75
N VAL A 85 2.00 -7.03 -6.82
CA VAL A 85 2.03 -8.44 -7.22
C VAL A 85 2.64 -8.59 -8.61
N ASN A 86 2.24 -7.74 -9.57
CA ASN A 86 2.80 -7.76 -10.91
C ASN A 86 4.31 -7.48 -10.91
N LEU A 87 4.79 -6.55 -10.07
CA LEU A 87 6.23 -6.27 -9.93
C LEU A 87 7.00 -7.46 -9.36
N LEU A 88 6.45 -8.11 -8.33
CA LEU A 88 7.07 -9.26 -7.68
C LEU A 88 7.16 -10.47 -8.61
N LEU A 89 6.20 -10.63 -9.52
CA LEU A 89 6.09 -11.76 -10.45
C LEU A 89 6.74 -11.51 -11.82
N GLN A 90 7.43 -10.38 -12.01
CA GLN A 90 8.12 -10.09 -13.27
C GLN A 90 9.54 -10.67 -13.32
N GLY A 91 9.92 -11.19 -14.49
CA GLY A 91 11.27 -11.70 -14.76
C GLY A 91 11.58 -13.04 -14.10
N ASN A 92 12.79 -13.18 -13.55
CA ASN A 92 13.18 -14.37 -12.79
C ASN A 92 12.63 -14.28 -11.36
N VAL A 93 11.53 -14.96 -11.11
CA VAL A 93 10.79 -14.86 -9.85
C VAL A 93 11.49 -15.67 -8.76
N SER A 94 12.01 -14.97 -7.74
CA SER A 94 12.59 -15.62 -6.57
C SER A 94 11.50 -16.27 -5.68
N GLN A 95 11.88 -17.28 -4.90
CA GLN A 95 10.97 -17.90 -3.93
C GLN A 95 10.45 -16.88 -2.88
N ASN A 96 11.26 -15.87 -2.56
CA ASN A 96 10.85 -14.78 -1.67
C ASN A 96 9.76 -13.92 -2.32
N ASN A 97 9.95 -13.51 -3.58
CA ASN A 97 8.96 -12.74 -4.33
C ASN A 97 7.64 -13.51 -4.47
N LEU A 98 7.68 -14.83 -4.70
CA LEU A 98 6.48 -15.67 -4.71
C LEU A 98 5.77 -15.67 -3.36
N LYS A 99 6.52 -15.79 -2.26
CA LYS A 99 5.95 -15.75 -0.91
C LYS A 99 5.28 -14.40 -0.64
N GLN A 100 5.95 -13.30 -0.97
CA GLN A 100 5.43 -11.95 -0.79
C GLN A 100 4.22 -11.70 -1.68
N ALA A 101 4.26 -12.09 -2.96
CA ALA A 101 3.12 -11.95 -3.87
C ALA A 101 1.90 -12.71 -3.35
N ARG A 102 2.06 -13.94 -2.83
CA ARG A 102 0.97 -14.70 -2.21
C ARG A 102 0.40 -13.98 -0.98
N GLN A 103 1.25 -13.42 -0.13
CA GLN A 103 0.81 -12.64 1.03
C GLN A 103 0.03 -11.39 0.58
N THR A 104 0.52 -10.66 -0.42
CA THR A 104 -0.15 -9.49 -0.99
C THR A 104 -1.49 -9.86 -1.64
N ILE A 105 -1.59 -11.01 -2.31
CA ILE A 105 -2.87 -11.49 -2.89
C ILE A 105 -3.86 -11.88 -1.79
N SER A 106 -3.40 -12.53 -0.71
CA SER A 106 -4.29 -12.96 0.39
C SER A 106 -5.03 -11.80 1.07
N VAL A 107 -4.48 -10.59 1.00
CA VAL A 107 -5.11 -9.37 1.51
C VAL A 107 -5.96 -8.62 0.47
N THR A 108 -5.95 -9.07 -0.80
CA THR A 108 -6.81 -8.54 -1.87
C THR A 108 -8.10 -9.35 -2.04
N PRO A 109 -9.27 -8.70 -2.16
CA PRO A 109 -10.57 -9.35 -2.03
C PRO A 109 -10.94 -10.30 -3.18
N LYS A 110 -10.28 -10.21 -4.35
CA LYS A 110 -10.73 -10.97 -5.54
C LYS A 110 -10.47 -12.48 -5.50
N SER A 111 -9.79 -13.01 -4.48
CA SER A 111 -9.59 -14.47 -4.31
C SER A 111 -10.72 -15.17 -3.54
N SER A 112 -11.55 -14.44 -2.79
CA SER A 112 -12.60 -15.05 -1.95
C SER A 112 -13.96 -15.21 -2.64
N THR A 113 -14.18 -14.66 -3.84
CA THR A 113 -15.50 -14.67 -4.52
C THR A 113 -15.61 -15.70 -5.66
N PHE A 114 -14.50 -16.20 -6.20
CA PHE A 114 -14.55 -17.19 -7.30
C PHE A 114 -14.68 -18.64 -6.84
N ILE A 115 -14.43 -18.96 -5.57
CA ILE A 115 -14.51 -20.34 -5.06
C ILE A 115 -15.88 -20.73 -4.50
N THR A 116 -16.80 -19.78 -4.28
CA THR A 116 -18.16 -20.04 -3.78
C THR A 116 -19.24 -19.99 -4.85
N GLN A 117 -19.01 -19.33 -5.99
CA GLN A 117 -19.99 -19.29 -7.08
C GLN A 117 -19.98 -20.56 -7.96
N THR A 118 -18.90 -21.34 -7.94
CA THR A 118 -18.77 -22.62 -8.68
C THR A 118 -19.25 -23.84 -7.90
N ALA A 119 -19.69 -23.68 -6.64
CA ALA A 119 -20.24 -24.76 -5.81
C ALA A 119 -21.77 -24.67 -5.61
N LYS A 120 -22.46 -23.84 -6.41
CA LYS A 120 -23.92 -23.80 -6.54
C LYS A 120 -24.33 -23.89 -8.00
N ILE A 121 -24.02 -25.03 -8.63
CA ILE A 121 -24.79 -25.58 -9.74
C ILE A 121 -24.84 -27.09 -9.53
#